data_AF-A0A061SD34-F1
#
_entry.id   AF-A0A061SD34-F1
#
_cell.length_a   1.000
_cell.length_b   1.000
_cell.length_c   1.000
_cell.angle_alpha   90.00
_cell.angle_beta   90.00
_cell.angle_gamma   90.00
#
_symmetry.space_group_name_H-M   'P 1'
#
loop_
_entity.id
_entity.type
_entity.pdbx_description
1 polymer ?
#
loop_
_entity_poly.entity_id
_entity_poly.type
_entity_poly.pdbx_seq_one_letter_code
_entity_poly.pdbx_strand_id
1 'polypeptide(L)'
;QTCRAQLKKMLNGEKCDCVLHDGAPNVGGAWSSEAATQSILVLESLKLATEFLVPGGHFVTKIFRSRDYNALMYAFKQLFSKVEAHKPAASRNTSAEIFVVCMGYKAPAKIDPRL
;
A
#
# COMPACT_ATOMS: atom_id res chain seq x y z
N GLN A 1 4.64 -0.69 -16.73
CA GLN A 1 5.32 -1.99 -17.00
C GLN A 1 6.83 -1.93 -16.75
N THR A 2 7.51 -0.81 -16.97
CA THR A 2 8.96 -0.65 -16.79
C THR A 2 9.45 -0.89 -15.36
N CYS A 3 8.78 -0.32 -14.35
CA CYS A 3 9.19 -0.45 -12.93
C CYS A 3 9.28 -1.92 -12.48
N ARG A 4 8.24 -2.73 -12.75
CA ARG A 4 8.24 -4.17 -12.41
C ARG A 4 9.44 -4.91 -13.03
N ALA A 5 9.73 -4.65 -14.30
CA ALA A 5 10.86 -5.31 -14.98
C ALA A 5 12.21 -4.89 -14.39
N GLN A 6 12.37 -3.61 -14.05
CA GLN A 6 13.57 -3.09 -13.39
C GLN A 6 13.76 -3.70 -12.00
N LEU A 7 12.70 -3.78 -11.19
CA LEU A 7 12.76 -4.42 -9.88
C LEU A 7 13.16 -5.90 -9.97
N LYS A 8 12.60 -6.67 -10.92
CA LYS A 8 13.01 -8.06 -11.15
C LYS A 8 14.50 -8.19 -11.46
N LYS A 9 15.02 -7.29 -12.30
CA LYS A 9 16.44 -7.27 -12.65
C LYS A 9 17.32 -6.90 -11.45
N MET A 10 16.94 -5.87 -10.69
CA MET A 10 17.74 -5.36 -9.58
C MET A 10 17.78 -6.31 -8.40
N LEU A 11 16.64 -6.95 -8.08
CA LEU A 11 16.54 -7.91 -6.98
C LEU A 11 17.12 -9.28 -7.34
N ASN A 12 17.36 -9.56 -8.63
CA ASN A 12 17.99 -10.80 -9.09
C ASN A 12 17.35 -12.09 -8.53
N GLY A 13 16.03 -12.11 -8.43
CA GLY A 13 15.27 -13.24 -7.87
C GLY A 13 15.06 -13.19 -6.35
N GLU A 14 15.76 -12.31 -5.64
CA GLU A 14 15.52 -12.07 -4.21
C GLU A 14 14.21 -11.32 -3.98
N LYS A 15 13.75 -11.38 -2.72
CA LYS A 15 12.52 -10.76 -2.23
C LYS A 15 12.87 -9.79 -1.11
N CYS A 16 12.02 -8.79 -0.92
CA CYS A 16 12.21 -7.76 0.08
C CYS A 16 11.58 -8.16 1.42
N ASP A 17 12.24 -7.81 2.52
CA ASP A 17 11.64 -7.89 3.86
C ASP A 17 10.59 -6.79 4.08
N CYS A 18 10.80 -5.62 3.48
CA CYS A 18 9.91 -4.48 3.59
C CYS A 18 9.74 -3.74 2.25
N VAL A 19 8.52 -3.27 2.00
CA VAL A 19 8.19 -2.36 0.89
C VAL A 19 7.53 -1.12 1.46
N LEU A 20 8.07 0.06 1.11
CA LEU A 20 7.55 1.36 1.53
C LEU A 20 6.89 2.07 0.34
N HIS A 21 5.73 2.66 0.59
CA HIS A 21 4.98 3.42 -0.40
C HIS A 21 4.59 4.79 0.16
N ASP A 22 5.20 5.85 -0.36
CA ASP A 22 4.92 7.24 0.03
C ASP A 22 4.23 8.06 -1.08
N GLY A 23 3.76 7.37 -2.13
CA GLY A 23 3.16 7.99 -3.31
C GLY A 23 1.89 8.78 -2.98
N ALA A 24 1.73 9.94 -3.63
CA ALA A 24 0.55 10.79 -3.56
C ALA A 24 0.24 11.39 -4.95
N PRO A 25 -1.03 11.64 -5.32
CA PRO A 25 -1.35 12.40 -6.52
C PRO A 25 -0.89 13.85 -6.37
N ASN A 26 -0.79 14.56 -7.50
CA ASN A 26 -0.68 16.02 -7.48
C ASN A 26 -1.96 16.60 -6.88
N VAL A 27 -1.84 17.24 -5.72
CA VAL A 27 -2.95 17.82 -4.96
C VAL A 27 -3.19 19.26 -5.43
N GLY A 28 -4.45 19.62 -5.68
CA GLY A 28 -4.87 20.97 -6.10
C GLY A 28 -6.21 21.03 -6.83
N GLY A 29 -6.85 19.89 -7.08
CA GLY A 29 -8.15 19.75 -7.71
C GLY A 29 -9.25 19.31 -6.73
N ALA A 30 -10.24 18.58 -7.27
CA ALA A 30 -11.38 18.12 -6.47
C ALA A 30 -10.98 16.95 -5.55
N TRP A 31 -11.11 17.17 -4.23
CA TRP A 31 -10.74 16.22 -3.18
C TRP A 31 -11.25 14.78 -3.41
N SER A 32 -12.50 14.62 -3.86
CA SER A 32 -13.09 13.30 -4.11
C SER A 32 -12.37 12.53 -5.21
N SER A 33 -11.96 13.22 -6.28
CA SER A 33 -11.20 12.64 -7.39
C SER A 33 -9.79 12.26 -6.92
N GLU A 34 -9.11 13.15 -6.21
CA GLU A 34 -7.76 12.92 -5.71
C GLU A 34 -7.69 11.77 -4.70
N ALA A 35 -8.66 11.70 -3.80
CA ALA A 35 -8.77 10.60 -2.84
C ALA A 35 -9.01 9.25 -3.53
N ALA A 36 -9.79 9.23 -4.63
CA ALA A 36 -9.98 8.03 -5.44
C ALA A 36 -8.69 7.64 -6.17
N THR A 37 -7.99 8.61 -6.79
CA THR A 37 -6.68 8.38 -7.43
C THR A 37 -5.66 7.86 -6.44
N GLN A 38 -5.61 8.40 -5.22
CA GLN A 38 -4.73 7.90 -4.15
C GLN A 38 -5.05 6.44 -3.81
N SER A 39 -6.33 6.09 -3.70
CA SER A 39 -6.75 4.72 -3.38
C SER A 39 -6.36 3.72 -4.47
N ILE A 40 -6.47 4.11 -5.75
CA ILE A 40 -5.99 3.31 -6.89
C ILE A 40 -4.46 3.13 -6.82
N LEU A 41 -3.72 4.20 -6.56
CA LEU A 41 -2.27 4.16 -6.45
C LEU A 41 -1.81 3.20 -5.34
N VAL A 42 -2.50 3.22 -4.20
CA VAL A 42 -2.25 2.32 -3.07
C VAL A 42 -2.50 0.86 -3.44
N LEU A 43 -3.57 0.55 -4.18
CA LEU A 43 -3.88 -0.81 -4.63
C LEU A 43 -2.83 -1.32 -5.64
N GLU A 44 -2.41 -0.49 -6.60
CA GLU A 44 -1.35 -0.86 -7.54
C GLU A 44 -0.01 -1.08 -6.82
N SER A 45 0.30 -0.26 -5.82
CA SER A 45 1.49 -0.45 -4.98
C SER A 45 1.43 -1.72 -4.17
N LEU A 46 0.29 -2.03 -3.54
CA LEU A 46 0.07 -3.28 -2.82
C LEU A 46 0.26 -4.48 -3.74
N LYS A 47 -0.31 -4.45 -4.94
CA LYS A 47 -0.18 -5.52 -5.95
C LYS A 47 1.29 -5.75 -6.32
N LEU A 48 2.05 -4.68 -6.52
CA LEU A 48 3.49 -4.79 -6.74
C LEU A 48 4.21 -5.34 -5.50
N ALA A 49 3.91 -4.84 -4.30
CA ALA A 49 4.53 -5.29 -3.06
C ALA A 49 4.33 -6.80 -2.83
N THR A 50 3.11 -7.32 -3.05
CA THR A 50 2.82 -8.75 -2.90
C THR A 50 3.58 -9.66 -3.88
N GLU A 51 4.05 -9.12 -5.01
CA GLU A 51 4.91 -9.84 -5.95
C GLU A 51 6.35 -9.94 -5.45
N PHE A 52 6.83 -9.00 -4.63
CA PHE A 52 8.24 -8.89 -4.23
C PHE A 52 8.50 -9.11 -2.73
N LEU A 53 7.49 -9.18 -1.88
CA LEU A 53 7.66 -9.44 -0.45
C LEU A 53 7.95 -10.90 -0.14
N VAL A 54 8.80 -11.14 0.87
CA VAL A 54 8.93 -12.44 1.53
C VAL A 54 7.67 -12.76 2.36
N PRO A 55 7.33 -14.05 2.57
CA PRO A 55 6.39 -14.44 3.63
C PRO A 55 6.85 -13.87 4.98
N GLY A 56 5.94 -13.26 5.73
CA GLY A 56 6.25 -12.54 6.97
C GLY A 56 6.70 -11.09 6.79
N GLY A 57 6.99 -10.64 5.57
CA GLY A 57 7.45 -9.29 5.26
C GLY A 57 6.41 -8.19 5.56
N HIS A 58 6.82 -6.93 5.39
CA HIS A 58 6.05 -5.76 5.81
C HIS A 58 5.79 -4.79 4.65
N PHE A 59 4.58 -4.24 4.60
CA PHE A 59 4.21 -3.18 3.67
C PHE A 59 3.76 -1.95 4.45
N VAL A 60 4.33 -0.79 4.14
CA VAL A 60 3.92 0.48 4.75
C VAL A 60 3.48 1.43 3.65
N THR A 61 2.30 2.03 3.79
CA THR A 61 1.73 2.88 2.74
C THR A 61 1.08 4.14 3.27
N LYS A 62 1.35 5.27 2.59
CA LYS A 62 0.59 6.52 2.75
C LYS A 62 -0.78 6.37 2.12
N ILE A 63 -1.84 6.70 2.86
CA ILE A 63 -3.20 6.76 2.35
C ILE A 63 -3.87 8.07 2.78
N PHE A 64 -4.90 8.47 2.05
CA PHE A 64 -5.81 9.53 2.49
C PHE A 64 -6.99 8.91 3.20
N ARG A 65 -7.37 9.48 4.35
CA ARG A 65 -8.60 9.10 5.05
C ARG A 65 -9.79 9.56 4.22
N SER A 66 -10.31 8.65 3.39
CA SER A 66 -11.39 8.88 2.44
C SER A 66 -12.51 7.85 2.62
N ARG A 67 -13.52 7.91 1.75
CA ARG A 67 -14.60 6.91 1.70
C ARG A 67 -14.08 5.48 1.46
N ASP A 68 -12.97 5.34 0.74
CA ASP A 68 -12.43 4.04 0.34
C ASP A 68 -11.51 3.42 1.41
N TYR A 69 -11.28 4.13 2.52
CA TYR A 69 -10.45 3.68 3.64
C TYR A 69 -10.81 2.27 4.12
N ASN A 70 -12.09 1.99 4.33
CA ASN A 70 -12.52 0.68 4.85
C ASN A 70 -12.26 -0.46 3.85
N ALA A 71 -12.40 -0.19 2.54
CA ALA A 71 -12.10 -1.17 1.50
C ALA A 71 -10.59 -1.49 1.46
N LEU A 72 -9.74 -0.47 1.55
CA LEU A 72 -8.28 -0.66 1.64
C LEU A 72 -7.91 -1.47 2.89
N MET A 73 -8.46 -1.12 4.06
CA MET A 73 -8.19 -1.84 5.30
C MET A 73 -8.64 -3.30 5.24
N TYR A 74 -9.77 -3.58 4.58
CA TYR A 74 -10.22 -4.94 4.33
C TYR A 74 -9.20 -5.69 3.46
N ALA A 75 -8.76 -5.09 2.36
CA ALA A 75 -7.79 -5.71 1.46
C ALA A 75 -6.46 -6.03 2.16
N PHE A 76 -5.94 -5.10 2.95
CA PHE A 76 -4.74 -5.33 3.74
C PHE A 76 -4.92 -6.47 4.75
N LYS A 77 -6.06 -6.54 5.46
CA LYS A 77 -6.30 -7.60 6.45
C LYS A 77 -6.41 -8.99 5.83
N GLN A 78 -6.80 -9.11 4.56
CA GLN A 78 -6.76 -10.39 3.87
C GLN A 78 -5.34 -10.86 3.61
N LEU A 79 -4.40 -9.95 3.35
CA LEU A 79 -3.04 -10.26 2.92
C LEU A 79 -1.99 -10.24 4.05
N PHE A 80 -2.26 -9.58 5.16
CA PHE A 80 -1.32 -9.39 6.26
C PHE A 80 -1.91 -9.87 7.59
N SER A 81 -1.06 -10.32 8.51
CA SER A 81 -1.48 -10.82 9.83
C SER A 81 -1.92 -9.69 10.77
N LYS A 82 -1.29 -8.52 10.67
CA LYS A 82 -1.60 -7.34 11.48
C LYS A 82 -1.58 -6.09 10.62
N VAL A 83 -2.58 -5.22 10.79
CA VAL A 83 -2.73 -3.98 10.02
C VAL A 83 -3.09 -2.85 10.98
N GLU A 84 -2.23 -1.84 11.05
CA GLU A 84 -2.39 -0.71 11.97
C GLU A 84 -2.30 0.62 11.21
N ALA A 85 -3.28 1.51 11.42
CA ALA A 85 -3.22 2.86 10.89
C ALA A 85 -2.59 3.79 11.93
N HIS A 86 -1.64 4.62 11.49
CA HIS A 86 -0.92 5.56 12.32
C HIS A 86 -0.88 6.95 11.66
N LYS A 87 -1.16 7.99 12.44
CA LYS A 87 -0.94 9.38 12.03
C LYS A 87 0.28 9.91 12.78
N PRO A 88 1.46 10.01 12.14
CA PRO A 88 2.68 10.43 12.83
C PRO A 88 2.54 11.86 13.34
N ALA A 89 3.18 12.16 14.48
CA ALA A 89 3.23 13.52 15.04
C ALA A 89 3.87 14.55 14.08
N ALA A 90 4.76 14.10 13.19
CA ALA A 90 5.37 14.94 12.15
C ALA A 90 4.40 15.33 11.02
N SER A 91 3.23 14.67 10.90
CA SER A 91 2.23 15.02 9.88
C SER A 91 1.45 16.26 10.29
N ARG A 92 1.05 17.08 9.30
CA ARG A 92 0.20 18.25 9.57
C ARG A 92 -1.15 17.79 10.13
N ASN A 93 -1.62 18.47 11.18
CA ASN A 93 -2.87 18.10 11.85
C ASN A 93 -4.09 18.23 10.93
N THR A 94 -4.05 19.18 9.99
CA THR A 94 -5.09 19.43 8.98
C THR A 94 -5.06 18.46 7.80
N SER A 95 -4.00 17.66 7.66
CA SER A 95 -3.87 16.73 6.54
C SER A 95 -4.74 15.51 6.73
N ALA A 96 -5.37 15.05 5.67
CA ALA A 96 -6.11 13.78 5.63
C ALA A 96 -5.18 12.56 5.54
N GLU A 97 -3.86 12.76 5.45
CA GLU A 97 -2.89 11.66 5.32
C GLU A 97 -2.68 10.89 6.63
N ILE A 98 -2.59 9.58 6.48
CA ILE A 98 -2.21 8.61 7.50
C ILE A 98 -1.31 7.55 6.85
N PHE A 99 -0.51 6.87 7.65
CA PHE A 99 0.26 5.71 7.21
C PHE A 99 -0.41 4.45 7.72
N VAL A 100 -0.51 3.43 6.88
CA VAL A 100 -0.93 2.09 7.30
C VAL A 100 0.27 1.17 7.28
N VAL A 101 0.51 0.52 8.42
CA VAL A 101 1.58 -0.47 8.64
C VAL A 101 0.96 -1.85 8.58
N CYS A 102 1.30 -2.59 7.53
CA CYS A 102 0.85 -3.95 7.28
C CYS A 102 1.99 -4.92 7.58
N MET A 103 1.85 -5.73 8.64
CA MET A 103 2.88 -6.63 9.14
C MET A 103 2.51 -8.10 8.90
N GLY A 104 3.51 -8.93 8.66
CA GLY A 104 3.35 -10.37 8.48
C GLY A 104 2.60 -10.72 7.19
N TYR A 105 3.20 -10.48 6.03
CA TYR A 105 2.63 -10.87 4.75
C TYR A 105 2.35 -12.39 4.71
N LYS A 106 1.09 -12.75 4.46
CA LYS A 106 0.62 -14.15 4.49
C LYS A 106 1.06 -14.96 3.27
N ALA A 107 1.47 -14.31 2.18
CA ALA A 107 1.85 -14.94 0.91
C ALA A 107 0.86 -16.03 0.45
N PRO A 108 -0.45 -15.74 0.35
CA PRO A 108 -1.43 -16.76 -0.02
C PRO A 108 -1.16 -17.27 -1.44
N ALA A 109 -1.25 -18.58 -1.64
CA ALA A 109 -1.04 -19.20 -2.95
C ALA A 109 -2.05 -18.72 -4.02
N LYS A 110 -3.22 -18.24 -3.59
CA LYS A 110 -4.23 -17.59 -4.42
C LYS A 110 -4.77 -16.35 -3.70
N ILE A 111 -4.79 -15.23 -4.40
CA ILE A 111 -5.47 -14.00 -3.95
C ILE A 111 -6.89 -14.03 -4.54
N ASP A 112 -7.91 -13.76 -3.73
CA ASP A 112 -9.29 -13.64 -4.22
C ASP A 112 -9.33 -12.54 -5.29
N PRO A 113 -9.78 -12.82 -6.52
CA PRO A 113 -9.81 -11.81 -7.59
C PRO A 113 -10.78 -10.65 -7.31
N ARG A 114 -11.62 -10.73 -6.27
CA ARG A 114 -12.50 -9.66 -5.80
C ARG A 114 -11.84 -8.70 -4.80
N LEU A 115 -10.64 -9.03 -4.31
CA LEU A 115 -9.78 -8.12 -3.54
C LEU A 115 -9.14 -7.08 -4.45
#